data_AF-A0A937PR87-F1
#
_entry.id   AF-A0A937PR87-F1
#
_cell.length_a   1.000
_cell.length_b   1.000
_cell.length_c   1.000
_cell.angle_alpha   90.00
_cell.angle_beta   90.00
_cell.angle_gamma   90.00
#
_symmetry.space_group_name_H-M   'P 1'
#
loop_
_entity.id
_entity.type
_entity.pdbx_description
1 polymer ?
#
loop_
_entity_poly.entity_id
_entity_poly.type
_entity_poly.pdbx_seq_one_letter_code
_entity_poly.pdbx_strand_id
1 'polypeptide(L)'
;MTEPLNITNHRNRPGAAGPDGPNRDQVPQTRAERDRLHDAVCRYVARAAPVPPLSIRELETHADRVLADTGADDRHAKWLAVLVSNEAWRERLATVPFDRRLLLLPKCLRAEGRCEGAIDELGLLCADCGRCPIHDFKDEAERIGYVVLVAEGTAPVMHLIETGRIEAVVGVSCLSALEVIYPLMAAAAVPGIAIPLLYDGCIDTAVDRDWVWDAMHLTGGAISQRLDMEALRRRVDGWFTPEALERVLGPAGGQTERIAREWLSRSGKRWRPLLAVCTYQAFQPTADTPMPETVRRVALAVECFHKASLVHDDIEDGDQYRYGQPCLHEQFGVPVALNVGDFLLGEGYRLIAEAGFDADRTAAMLTAAAHGHRDLTIGQGAELCWARRPEPLSVAQVLDIFRRKTAPAFEVALRLGAVAAGAGDEVWNVLHAYSEALGIAYQIADDIKDLYDGTEPNDLAAMRPSILLAIAHQRAEGADRNLFDALWCRRADVPPDAVRRRFRALGVETEARRLMAEYDQQAVRSLEPLTRADLKGLLRRIVFRIFQNLPQGTPDGDA
;
A
#
# COMPACT_ATOMS: atom_id res chain seq x y z
N MET A 1 -39.81 -25.00 -15.01
CA MET A 1 -40.31 -25.19 -13.63
C MET A 1 -39.08 -25.21 -12.74
N THR A 2 -38.69 -24.03 -12.29
CA THR A 2 -37.49 -23.75 -11.52
C THR A 2 -37.95 -22.93 -10.33
N GLU A 3 -37.78 -23.48 -9.14
CA GLU A 3 -38.12 -22.84 -7.87
C GLU A 3 -37.29 -21.55 -7.69
N PRO A 4 -37.89 -20.44 -7.22
CA PRO A 4 -37.12 -19.27 -6.86
C PRO A 4 -36.43 -19.46 -5.51
N LEU A 5 -35.14 -19.12 -5.47
CA LEU A 5 -34.33 -18.96 -4.28
C LEU A 5 -35.04 -18.05 -3.26
N ASN A 6 -35.42 -18.66 -2.15
CA ASN A 6 -36.10 -18.02 -1.04
C ASN A 6 -35.07 -17.15 -0.27
N ILE A 7 -35.02 -15.85 -0.60
CA ILE A 7 -34.30 -14.85 0.19
C ILE A 7 -35.02 -14.79 1.54
N THR A 8 -34.43 -15.43 2.55
CA THR A 8 -34.91 -15.38 3.91
C THR A 8 -34.88 -13.95 4.41
N ASN A 9 -36.07 -13.36 4.47
CA ASN A 9 -36.38 -12.14 5.22
C ASN A 9 -35.72 -12.22 6.61
N HIS A 10 -34.69 -11.41 6.85
CA HIS A 10 -34.21 -11.08 8.19
C HIS A 10 -35.28 -10.24 8.94
N ARG A 11 -36.45 -10.82 9.19
CA ARG A 11 -37.44 -10.34 10.16
C ARG A 11 -37.23 -11.08 11.48
N ASN A 12 -36.12 -10.77 12.14
CA ASN A 12 -35.94 -10.96 13.58
C ASN A 12 -34.64 -10.25 13.98
N ARG A 13 -34.71 -8.91 14.09
CA ARG A 13 -33.76 -8.17 14.93
C ARG A 13 -34.48 -7.89 16.26
N PRO A 14 -33.81 -8.08 17.42
CA PRO A 14 -34.33 -7.63 18.69
C PRO A 14 -34.58 -6.11 18.60
N GLY A 15 -35.63 -5.65 19.29
CA GLY A 15 -36.22 -4.32 19.15
C GLY A 15 -35.19 -3.19 19.08
N ALA A 16 -35.54 -2.17 18.29
CA ALA A 16 -34.83 -0.90 18.22
C ALA A 16 -34.41 -0.47 19.63
N ALA A 17 -33.10 -0.43 19.87
CA ALA A 17 -32.59 0.23 21.06
C ALA A 17 -33.06 1.69 20.97
N GLY A 18 -33.87 2.11 21.93
CA GLY A 18 -34.18 3.51 22.12
C GLY A 18 -32.93 4.31 22.51
N PRO A 19 -33.06 5.53 23.04
CA PRO A 19 -31.94 6.41 23.37
C PRO A 19 -30.90 5.87 24.39
N ASP A 20 -30.98 4.62 24.82
CA ASP A 20 -30.13 3.97 25.83
C ASP A 20 -29.22 2.88 25.22
N GLY A 21 -28.60 3.17 24.07
CA GLY A 21 -27.63 2.28 23.43
C GLY A 21 -26.25 2.25 24.15
N PRO A 22 -25.49 1.14 24.07
CA PRO A 22 -24.29 0.89 24.87
C PRO A 22 -23.10 1.84 24.64
N ASN A 23 -23.16 2.70 23.62
CA ASN A 23 -22.08 3.61 23.22
C ASN A 23 -22.39 5.11 23.38
N ARG A 24 -23.55 5.46 23.94
CA ARG A 24 -23.96 6.87 24.14
C ARG A 24 -22.95 7.65 24.99
N ASP A 25 -22.24 6.97 25.88
CA ASP A 25 -21.34 7.62 26.83
C ASP A 25 -19.94 7.89 26.27
N GLN A 26 -19.57 7.35 25.11
CA GLN A 26 -18.22 7.54 24.56
C GLN A 26 -18.01 8.92 23.92
N VAL A 27 -19.08 9.59 23.50
CA VAL A 27 -19.03 10.95 22.93
C VAL A 27 -19.52 11.95 24.00
N PRO A 28 -18.78 13.04 24.27
CA PRO A 28 -19.24 14.05 25.22
C PRO A 28 -20.59 14.66 24.79
N GLN A 29 -21.57 14.59 25.70
CA GLN A 29 -22.97 14.92 25.36
C GLN A 29 -23.21 16.43 25.30
N THR A 30 -22.46 17.22 26.06
CA THR A 30 -22.59 18.69 26.04
C THR A 30 -21.63 19.33 25.06
N ARG A 31 -22.10 20.36 24.35
CA ARG A 31 -21.27 21.11 23.40
C ARG A 31 -20.07 21.79 24.08
N ALA A 32 -20.29 22.39 25.25
CA ALA A 32 -19.22 23.04 26.01
C ALA A 32 -18.06 22.08 26.37
N GLU A 33 -18.38 20.83 26.69
CA GLU A 33 -17.37 19.82 26.93
C GLU A 33 -16.64 19.40 25.66
N ARG A 34 -17.37 19.21 24.55
CA ARG A 34 -16.79 18.90 23.24
C ARG A 34 -15.81 20.00 22.80
N ASP A 35 -16.22 21.26 22.86
CA ASP A 35 -15.41 22.40 22.46
C ASP A 35 -14.15 22.53 23.34
N ARG A 36 -14.28 22.36 24.67
CA ARG A 36 -13.15 22.38 25.60
C ARG A 36 -12.10 21.31 25.26
N LEU A 37 -12.55 20.08 24.98
CA LEU A 37 -11.66 18.97 24.65
C LEU A 37 -11.06 19.11 23.25
N HIS A 38 -11.83 19.61 22.28
CA HIS A 38 -11.35 19.97 20.96
C HIS A 38 -10.22 21.00 21.03
N ASP A 39 -10.39 22.08 21.80
CA ASP A 39 -9.34 23.08 22.01
C ASP A 39 -8.06 22.49 22.63
N ALA A 40 -8.22 21.52 23.53
CA ALA A 40 -7.09 20.81 24.11
C ALA A 40 -6.36 19.95 23.07
N VAL A 41 -7.10 19.27 22.20
CA VAL A 41 -6.55 18.53 21.05
C VAL A 41 -5.81 19.47 20.11
N CYS A 42 -6.38 20.62 19.73
CA CYS A 42 -5.70 21.59 18.86
C CYS A 42 -4.36 22.05 19.44
N ARG A 43 -4.32 22.39 20.74
CA ARG A 43 -3.06 22.76 21.43
C ARG A 43 -2.07 21.61 21.49
N TYR A 44 -2.55 20.39 21.74
CA TYR A 44 -1.72 19.20 21.78
C TYR A 44 -1.11 18.90 20.42
N VAL A 45 -1.91 18.89 19.35
CA VAL A 45 -1.46 18.60 17.98
C VAL A 45 -0.50 19.68 17.48
N ALA A 46 -0.73 20.95 17.79
CA ALA A 46 0.21 22.03 17.47
C ALA A 46 1.58 21.85 18.13
N ARG A 47 1.63 21.24 19.33
CA ARG A 47 2.88 20.97 20.07
C ARG A 47 3.54 19.64 19.65
N ALA A 48 2.75 18.59 19.50
CA ALA A 48 3.22 17.23 19.24
C ALA A 48 3.47 16.97 17.74
N ALA A 49 2.87 17.78 16.87
CA ALA A 49 2.98 17.71 15.41
C ALA A 49 2.89 16.28 14.83
N PRO A 50 1.85 15.49 15.18
CA PRO A 50 1.67 14.15 14.62
C PRO A 50 1.54 14.21 13.10
N VAL A 51 2.26 13.33 12.40
CA VAL A 51 2.34 13.35 10.93
C VAL A 51 1.40 12.29 10.35
N PRO A 52 0.32 12.69 9.67
CA PRO A 52 -0.58 11.73 9.03
C PRO A 52 0.07 11.08 7.80
N PRO A 53 -0.41 9.89 7.37
CA PRO A 53 -1.41 9.04 8.02
C PRO A 53 -0.91 8.38 9.31
N LEU A 54 -1.76 8.35 10.34
CA LEU A 54 -1.51 7.72 11.64
C LEU A 54 -2.20 6.35 11.69
N SER A 55 -1.54 5.35 12.25
CA SER A 55 -2.13 4.06 12.63
C SER A 55 -3.04 4.20 13.85
N ILE A 56 -3.90 3.22 14.10
CA ILE A 56 -4.75 3.18 15.31
C ILE A 56 -3.88 3.28 16.57
N ARG A 57 -2.76 2.54 16.62
CA ARG A 57 -1.84 2.57 17.76
C ARG A 57 -1.22 3.95 17.99
N GLU A 58 -0.81 4.64 16.92
CA GLU A 58 -0.33 6.03 17.01
C GLU A 58 -1.44 6.92 17.58
N LEU A 59 -2.68 6.81 17.06
CA LEU A 59 -3.82 7.60 17.52
C LEU A 59 -4.17 7.35 18.99
N GLU A 60 -4.20 6.09 19.43
CA GLU A 60 -4.41 5.70 20.83
C GLU A 60 -3.35 6.33 21.73
N THR A 61 -2.07 6.21 21.34
CA THR A 61 -0.96 6.83 22.10
C THR A 61 -1.11 8.34 22.22
N HIS A 62 -1.55 9.02 21.16
CA HIS A 62 -1.80 10.45 21.21
C HIS A 62 -3.04 10.79 22.04
N ALA A 63 -4.11 10.01 21.95
CA ALA A 63 -5.32 10.18 22.74
C ALA A 63 -5.06 10.03 24.24
N ASP A 64 -4.28 9.03 24.64
CA ASP A 64 -3.88 8.80 26.04
C ASP A 64 -3.12 10.00 26.63
N ARG A 65 -2.28 10.64 25.82
CA ARG A 65 -1.58 11.87 26.23
C ARG A 65 -2.54 13.05 26.39
N VAL A 66 -3.53 13.18 25.51
CA VAL A 66 -4.57 14.22 25.64
C VAL A 66 -5.45 13.96 26.87
N LEU A 67 -5.81 12.69 27.14
CA LEU A 67 -6.53 12.29 28.35
C LEU A 67 -5.75 12.69 29.61
N ALA A 68 -4.45 12.34 29.66
CA ALA A 68 -3.58 12.68 30.78
C ALA A 68 -3.44 14.21 30.98
N ASP A 69 -3.33 14.98 29.89
CA ASP A 69 -3.19 16.45 29.94
C ASP A 69 -4.49 17.15 30.39
N THR A 70 -5.66 16.56 30.11
CA THR A 70 -6.97 17.19 30.35
C THR A 70 -7.69 16.69 31.59
N GLY A 71 -7.34 15.50 32.09
CA GLY A 71 -8.09 14.80 33.14
C GLY A 71 -9.50 14.42 32.70
N ALA A 72 -9.73 14.28 31.39
CA ALA A 72 -11.00 13.85 30.84
C ALA A 72 -11.26 12.37 31.16
N ASP A 73 -12.53 11.97 31.10
CA ASP A 73 -12.94 10.60 31.39
C ASP A 73 -12.40 9.62 30.34
N ASP A 74 -11.82 8.50 30.78
CA ASP A 74 -11.23 7.45 29.94
C ASP A 74 -12.19 6.92 28.87
N ARG A 75 -13.51 7.00 29.12
CA ARG A 75 -14.53 6.60 28.14
C ARG A 75 -14.44 7.38 26.81
N HIS A 76 -13.83 8.57 26.82
CA HIS A 76 -13.68 9.42 25.64
C HIS A 76 -12.40 9.14 24.83
N ALA A 77 -11.58 8.17 25.21
CA ALA A 77 -10.31 7.84 24.53
C ALA A 77 -10.46 7.70 23.00
N LYS A 78 -11.44 6.91 22.57
CA LYS A 78 -11.72 6.64 21.15
C LYS A 78 -12.19 7.89 20.40
N TRP A 79 -13.00 8.71 21.05
CA TRP A 79 -13.45 9.98 20.49
C TRP A 79 -12.31 11.01 20.40
N LEU A 80 -11.41 11.05 21.38
CA LEU A 80 -10.20 11.89 21.32
C LEU A 80 -9.24 11.43 20.23
N ALA A 81 -9.09 10.12 20.01
CA ALA A 81 -8.31 9.58 18.90
C ALA A 81 -8.83 10.08 17.54
N VAL A 82 -10.17 10.14 17.37
CA VAL A 82 -10.81 10.74 16.17
C VAL A 82 -10.43 12.20 16.02
N LEU A 83 -10.51 13.00 17.10
CA LEU A 83 -10.17 14.42 17.04
C LEU A 83 -8.70 14.68 16.75
N VAL A 84 -7.79 13.88 17.32
CA VAL A 84 -6.36 13.97 16.99
C VAL A 84 -6.13 13.70 15.51
N SER A 85 -6.79 12.68 14.96
CA SER A 85 -6.74 12.36 13.53
C SER A 85 -7.27 13.52 12.67
N ASN A 86 -8.43 14.07 13.04
CA ASN A 86 -9.05 15.20 12.33
C ASN A 86 -8.11 16.40 12.28
N GLU A 87 -7.55 16.79 13.44
CA GLU A 87 -6.67 17.95 13.53
C GLU A 87 -5.36 17.72 12.78
N ALA A 88 -4.78 16.50 12.83
CA ALA A 88 -3.60 16.15 12.06
C ALA A 88 -3.82 16.25 10.53
N TRP A 89 -5.04 15.94 10.06
CA TRP A 89 -5.40 16.05 8.64
C TRP A 89 -5.97 17.41 8.23
N ARG A 90 -6.31 18.28 9.18
CA ARG A 90 -7.11 19.50 8.98
C ARG A 90 -6.54 20.39 7.90
N GLU A 91 -5.25 20.70 7.98
CA GLU A 91 -4.58 21.54 6.98
C GLU A 91 -4.60 20.89 5.60
N ARG A 92 -4.31 19.59 5.49
CA ARG A 92 -4.29 18.90 4.19
C ARG A 92 -5.67 18.86 3.55
N LEU A 93 -6.72 18.52 4.30
CA LEU A 93 -8.08 18.54 3.77
C LEU A 93 -8.47 19.93 3.28
N ALA A 94 -8.15 20.98 4.04
CA ALA A 94 -8.48 22.38 3.71
C ALA A 94 -7.89 22.83 2.37
N THR A 95 -6.84 22.17 1.89
CA THR A 95 -6.16 22.52 0.64
C THR A 95 -6.65 21.75 -0.59
N VAL A 96 -7.45 20.69 -0.39
CA VAL A 96 -8.04 19.92 -1.49
C VAL A 96 -9.20 20.71 -2.10
N PRO A 97 -9.33 20.86 -3.42
CA PRO A 97 -10.48 21.52 -4.04
C PRO A 97 -11.82 20.86 -3.67
N PHE A 98 -12.89 21.63 -3.50
CA PHE A 98 -14.19 21.08 -3.07
C PHE A 98 -14.75 20.02 -4.03
N ASP A 99 -14.53 20.17 -5.34
CA ASP A 99 -14.91 19.21 -6.38
C ASP A 99 -14.13 17.89 -6.37
N ARG A 100 -13.10 17.82 -5.51
CA ARG A 100 -12.32 16.61 -5.22
C ARG A 100 -12.60 16.07 -3.82
N ARG A 101 -13.59 16.60 -3.08
CA ARG A 101 -13.95 16.12 -1.74
C ARG A 101 -15.25 15.30 -1.79
N LEU A 102 -15.29 14.26 -0.96
CA LEU A 102 -16.49 13.49 -0.68
C LEU A 102 -17.09 13.90 0.65
N LEU A 103 -18.38 14.17 0.69
CA LEU A 103 -19.17 14.19 1.92
C LEU A 103 -19.86 12.83 2.06
N LEU A 104 -19.46 12.06 3.08
CA LEU A 104 -20.05 10.77 3.41
C LEU A 104 -21.00 10.92 4.61
N LEU A 105 -22.28 10.69 4.38
CA LEU A 105 -23.31 10.75 5.42
C LEU A 105 -23.89 9.36 5.72
N PRO A 106 -24.19 9.03 6.98
CA PRO A 106 -24.83 7.78 7.31
C PRO A 106 -26.34 7.92 7.10
N LYS A 107 -26.98 6.87 6.57
CA LYS A 107 -28.45 6.86 6.42
C LYS A 107 -29.19 7.00 7.76
N CYS A 108 -28.52 6.70 8.88
CA CYS A 108 -29.03 6.83 10.24
C CYS A 108 -29.41 8.27 10.65
N LEU A 109 -28.98 9.29 9.89
CA LEU A 109 -29.41 10.69 10.10
C LEU A 109 -30.80 10.99 9.50
N ARG A 110 -31.37 10.06 8.71
CA ARG A 110 -32.69 10.26 8.10
C ARG A 110 -33.76 10.23 9.19
N ALA A 111 -34.84 11.00 8.96
CA ALA A 111 -36.05 10.89 9.75
C ALA A 111 -36.81 9.61 9.35
N GLU A 112 -36.68 8.54 10.13
CA GLU A 112 -37.31 7.26 9.82
C GLU A 112 -38.84 7.35 9.84
N GLY A 113 -39.49 6.62 8.93
CA GLY A 113 -40.94 6.68 8.71
C GLY A 113 -41.44 7.94 7.98
N ARG A 114 -40.58 8.95 7.78
CA ARG A 114 -40.91 10.18 7.04
C ARG A 114 -39.97 10.47 5.87
N CYS A 115 -38.90 9.69 5.71
CA CYS A 115 -37.98 9.79 4.59
C CYS A 115 -38.64 9.28 3.29
N GLU A 116 -38.61 10.10 2.25
CA GLU A 116 -39.13 9.76 0.91
C GLU A 116 -38.02 9.27 -0.05
N GLY A 117 -36.79 9.14 0.45
CA GLY A 117 -35.65 8.71 -0.35
C GLY A 117 -35.70 7.23 -0.72
N ALA A 118 -35.24 6.92 -1.94
CA ALA A 118 -35.08 5.55 -2.40
C ALA A 118 -33.74 4.97 -1.93
N ILE A 119 -33.65 3.66 -1.78
CA ILE A 119 -32.38 2.98 -1.45
C ILE A 119 -32.01 2.10 -2.63
N ASP A 120 -30.79 2.25 -3.11
CA ASP A 120 -30.19 1.39 -4.12
C ASP A 120 -29.00 0.62 -3.53
N GLU A 121 -28.21 -0.01 -4.40
CA GLU A 121 -27.03 -0.79 -4.02
C GLU A 121 -25.88 0.09 -3.46
N LEU A 122 -25.87 1.38 -3.78
CA LEU A 122 -24.84 2.33 -3.36
C LEU A 122 -25.20 3.06 -2.06
N GLY A 123 -26.49 3.29 -1.79
CA GLY A 123 -26.95 3.92 -0.57
C GLY A 123 -28.34 4.53 -0.65
N LEU A 124 -28.59 5.55 0.19
CA LEU A 124 -29.82 6.32 0.21
C LEU A 124 -29.74 7.46 -0.82
N LEU A 125 -30.64 7.45 -1.80
CA LEU A 125 -30.89 8.55 -2.71
C LEU A 125 -31.87 9.53 -2.06
N CYS A 126 -31.34 10.63 -1.52
CA CYS A 126 -32.15 11.69 -0.90
C CYS A 126 -33.15 12.27 -1.92
N ALA A 127 -34.43 12.32 -1.55
CA ALA A 127 -35.50 12.91 -2.37
C ALA A 127 -35.68 14.43 -2.14
N ASP A 128 -34.73 15.06 -1.45
CA ASP A 128 -34.73 16.50 -1.14
C ASP A 128 -36.02 16.98 -0.44
N CYS A 129 -36.56 16.14 0.44
CA CYS A 129 -37.83 16.38 1.14
C CYS A 129 -37.75 17.38 2.32
N GLY A 130 -36.55 17.85 2.70
CA GLY A 130 -36.35 18.82 3.79
C GLY A 130 -36.63 18.32 5.22
N ARG A 131 -36.76 17.01 5.45
CA ARG A 131 -37.23 16.45 6.74
C ARG A 131 -36.12 16.03 7.71
N CYS A 132 -34.87 16.07 7.30
CA CYS A 132 -33.73 15.64 8.11
C CYS A 132 -32.45 16.39 7.70
N PRO A 133 -31.40 16.40 8.54
CA PRO A 133 -30.17 17.13 8.25
C PRO A 133 -29.46 16.71 6.95
N ILE A 134 -29.70 15.48 6.46
CA ILE A 134 -29.10 14.98 5.20
C ILE A 134 -29.41 15.93 4.04
N HIS A 135 -30.62 16.49 3.97
CA HIS A 135 -30.99 17.43 2.91
C HIS A 135 -30.14 18.70 2.97
N ASP A 136 -30.11 19.37 4.13
CA ASP A 136 -29.36 20.61 4.33
C ASP A 136 -27.87 20.42 3.98
N PHE A 137 -27.29 19.29 4.39
CA PHE A 137 -25.92 18.93 4.09
C PHE A 137 -25.66 18.67 2.62
N LYS A 138 -26.50 17.84 2.00
CA LYS A 138 -26.36 17.45 0.59
C LYS A 138 -26.45 18.68 -0.29
N ASP A 139 -27.49 19.49 -0.11
CA ASP A 139 -27.73 20.69 -0.92
C ASP A 139 -26.54 21.65 -0.85
N GLU A 140 -26.02 21.89 0.35
CA GLU A 140 -24.87 22.78 0.53
C GLU A 140 -23.59 22.18 -0.06
N ALA A 141 -23.34 20.90 0.19
CA ALA A 141 -22.16 20.19 -0.32
C ALA A 141 -22.13 20.19 -1.85
N GLU A 142 -23.24 19.86 -2.51
CA GLU A 142 -23.38 19.89 -3.97
C GLU A 142 -23.20 21.32 -4.50
N ARG A 143 -23.74 22.33 -3.81
CA ARG A 143 -23.61 23.75 -4.19
C ARG A 143 -22.14 24.22 -4.18
N ILE A 144 -21.35 23.80 -3.20
CA ILE A 144 -19.92 24.17 -3.11
C ILE A 144 -19.01 23.22 -3.90
N GLY A 145 -19.55 22.12 -4.44
CA GLY A 145 -18.91 21.25 -5.42
C GLY A 145 -18.59 19.82 -4.95
N TYR A 146 -18.86 19.46 -3.70
CA TYR A 146 -18.58 18.11 -3.20
C TYR A 146 -19.33 17.03 -3.98
N VAL A 147 -18.71 15.86 -4.07
CA VAL A 147 -19.45 14.61 -4.29
C VAL A 147 -20.12 14.24 -2.97
N VAL A 148 -21.41 13.90 -2.98
CA VAL A 148 -22.14 13.47 -1.78
C VAL A 148 -22.53 12.00 -1.91
N LEU A 149 -22.28 11.22 -0.86
CA LEU A 149 -22.74 9.84 -0.77
C LEU A 149 -23.42 9.61 0.58
N VAL A 150 -24.63 9.06 0.57
CA VAL A 150 -25.34 8.68 1.79
C VAL A 150 -25.34 7.15 1.89
N ALA A 151 -24.32 6.58 2.52
CA ALA A 151 -24.09 5.14 2.54
C ALA A 151 -23.55 4.65 3.88
N GLU A 152 -23.69 3.35 4.15
CA GLU A 152 -23.12 2.69 5.34
C GLU A 152 -21.86 1.87 5.02
N GLY A 153 -21.55 1.66 3.74
CA GLY A 153 -20.44 0.84 3.28
C GLY A 153 -19.23 1.65 2.81
N THR A 154 -18.04 1.08 2.97
CA THR A 154 -16.78 1.67 2.51
C THR A 154 -16.45 1.38 1.04
N ALA A 155 -17.03 0.34 0.45
CA ALA A 155 -16.67 -0.10 -0.90
C ALA A 155 -16.86 0.99 -1.98
N PRO A 156 -17.98 1.73 -2.03
CA PRO A 156 -18.14 2.82 -3.02
C PRO A 156 -17.14 3.96 -2.79
N VAL A 157 -16.81 4.24 -1.53
CA VAL A 157 -15.84 5.28 -1.15
C VAL A 157 -14.45 4.92 -1.63
N MET A 158 -14.01 3.67 -1.39
CA MET A 158 -12.72 3.18 -1.83
C MET A 158 -12.59 3.21 -3.36
N HIS A 159 -13.64 2.83 -4.09
CA HIS A 159 -13.65 2.91 -5.54
C HIS A 159 -13.49 4.36 -6.07
N LEU A 160 -14.17 5.34 -5.46
CA LEU A 160 -14.01 6.74 -5.82
C LEU A 160 -12.60 7.27 -5.53
N ILE A 161 -11.98 6.81 -4.44
CA ILE A 161 -10.58 7.13 -4.08
C ILE A 161 -9.62 6.52 -5.11
N GLU A 162 -9.82 5.26 -5.48
CA GLU A 162 -8.96 4.51 -6.41
C GLU A 162 -9.01 5.07 -7.82
N THR A 163 -10.19 5.49 -8.27
CA THR A 163 -10.37 6.14 -9.58
C THR A 163 -9.85 7.58 -9.64
N GLY A 164 -9.37 8.12 -8.51
CA GLY A 164 -8.87 9.50 -8.42
C GLY A 164 -9.97 10.56 -8.56
N ARG A 165 -11.25 10.17 -8.46
CA ARG A 165 -12.38 11.11 -8.50
C ARG A 165 -12.44 11.96 -7.24
N ILE A 166 -12.05 11.40 -6.11
CA ILE A 166 -11.96 12.11 -4.83
C ILE A 166 -10.58 11.96 -4.20
N GLU A 167 -10.15 13.00 -3.49
CA GLU A 167 -8.84 13.11 -2.86
C GLU A 167 -8.94 13.35 -1.34
N ALA A 168 -10.10 13.71 -0.81
CA ALA A 168 -10.36 13.84 0.63
C ALA A 168 -11.80 13.50 0.99
N VAL A 169 -12.03 13.17 2.26
CA VAL A 169 -13.35 12.78 2.79
C VAL A 169 -13.70 13.59 4.04
N VAL A 170 -14.89 14.18 4.05
CA VAL A 170 -15.56 14.61 5.28
C VAL A 170 -16.64 13.57 5.56
N GLY A 171 -16.51 12.83 6.66
CA GLY A 171 -17.40 11.71 6.98
C GLY A 171 -18.15 11.93 8.29
N VAL A 172 -19.43 11.62 8.31
CA VAL A 172 -20.22 11.52 9.55
C VAL A 172 -20.48 10.05 9.82
N SER A 173 -20.21 9.56 11.04
CA SER A 173 -20.44 8.14 11.36
C SER A 173 -20.42 7.88 12.87
N CYS A 174 -20.91 6.73 13.30
CA CYS A 174 -20.76 6.28 14.69
C CYS A 174 -19.31 5.86 14.97
N LEU A 175 -18.88 5.95 16.25
CA LEU A 175 -17.51 5.60 16.64
C LEU A 175 -17.16 4.15 16.27
N SER A 176 -18.09 3.23 16.48
CA SER A 176 -17.95 1.81 16.14
C SER A 176 -17.70 1.56 14.65
N ALA A 177 -18.32 2.34 13.76
CA ALA A 177 -18.05 2.24 12.33
C ALA A 177 -16.71 2.91 11.97
N LEU A 178 -16.37 4.05 12.60
CA LEU A 178 -15.09 4.72 12.36
C LEU A 178 -13.89 3.82 12.70
N GLU A 179 -13.96 3.02 13.77
CA GLU A 179 -12.92 2.04 14.12
C GLU A 179 -12.60 1.05 12.98
N VAL A 180 -13.61 0.65 12.22
CA VAL A 180 -13.45 -0.26 11.08
C VAL A 180 -12.92 0.50 9.85
N ILE A 181 -13.28 1.77 9.68
CA ILE A 181 -12.95 2.58 8.51
C ILE A 181 -11.53 3.16 8.59
N TYR A 182 -11.06 3.51 9.80
CA TYR A 182 -9.75 4.16 9.99
C TYR A 182 -8.57 3.41 9.36
N PRO A 183 -8.41 2.08 9.55
CA PRO A 183 -7.32 1.33 8.92
C PRO A 183 -7.31 1.46 7.40
N LEU A 184 -8.49 1.42 6.77
CA LEU A 184 -8.64 1.52 5.31
C LEU A 184 -8.23 2.91 4.81
N MET A 185 -8.73 3.96 5.47
CA MET A 185 -8.40 5.35 5.12
C MET A 185 -6.92 5.67 5.34
N ALA A 186 -6.35 5.19 6.45
CA ALA A 186 -4.93 5.35 6.76
C ALA A 186 -4.04 4.59 5.75
N ALA A 187 -4.45 3.40 5.32
CA ALA A 187 -3.74 2.62 4.29
C ALA A 187 -3.81 3.30 2.91
N ALA A 188 -4.97 3.85 2.55
CA ALA A 188 -5.13 4.64 1.33
C ALA A 188 -4.46 6.03 1.40
N ALA A 189 -4.03 6.46 2.59
CA ALA A 189 -3.46 7.78 2.88
C ALA A 189 -4.32 8.92 2.30
N VAL A 190 -5.62 8.89 2.63
CA VAL A 190 -6.60 9.88 2.22
C VAL A 190 -6.86 10.84 3.38
N PRO A 191 -6.69 12.17 3.19
CA PRO A 191 -7.13 13.16 4.15
C PRO A 191 -8.60 12.97 4.53
N GLY A 192 -8.85 12.76 5.82
CA GLY A 192 -10.18 12.46 6.33
C GLY A 192 -10.46 13.27 7.59
N ILE A 193 -11.62 13.94 7.62
CA ILE A 193 -12.20 14.47 8.86
C ILE A 193 -13.46 13.67 9.15
N ALA A 194 -13.52 13.05 10.32
CA ALA A 194 -14.67 12.30 10.79
C ALA A 194 -15.40 13.08 11.89
N ILE A 195 -16.70 13.30 11.74
CA ILE A 195 -17.56 13.86 12.78
C ILE A 195 -18.36 12.72 13.42
N PRO A 196 -18.05 12.32 14.66
CA PRO A 196 -18.80 11.28 15.35
C PRO A 196 -20.26 11.68 15.59
N LEU A 197 -21.18 10.72 15.43
CA LEU A 197 -22.55 10.86 15.90
C LEU A 197 -22.59 11.01 17.43
N LEU A 198 -23.56 11.74 17.95
CA LEU A 198 -23.71 11.98 19.40
C LEU A 198 -24.09 10.73 20.20
N TYR A 199 -24.68 9.75 19.52
CA TYR A 199 -25.00 8.44 20.07
C TYR A 199 -25.06 7.41 18.95
N ASP A 200 -24.73 6.16 19.30
CA ASP A 200 -24.86 5.03 18.39
C ASP A 200 -26.34 4.66 18.22
N GLY A 201 -26.76 4.45 16.98
CA GLY A 201 -28.10 4.04 16.60
C GLY A 201 -28.20 3.88 15.09
N CYS A 202 -28.97 2.91 14.61
CA CYS A 202 -29.18 2.73 13.17
C CYS A 202 -30.27 3.66 12.60
N ILE A 203 -30.93 4.45 13.46
CA ILE A 203 -32.18 5.15 13.18
C ILE A 203 -32.20 6.46 14.00
N ASP A 204 -32.67 7.55 13.39
CA ASP A 204 -32.95 8.84 14.04
C ASP A 204 -31.83 9.33 14.97
N THR A 205 -30.59 9.27 14.49
CA THR A 205 -29.41 9.73 15.25
C THR A 205 -29.22 11.24 15.16
N ALA A 206 -28.31 11.77 15.98
CA ALA A 206 -27.93 13.18 15.93
C ALA A 206 -26.41 13.33 15.74
N VAL A 207 -26.03 14.46 15.15
CA VAL A 207 -24.64 14.90 14.97
C VAL A 207 -24.51 16.34 15.46
N ASP A 208 -23.31 16.74 15.90
CA ASP A 208 -23.03 18.16 16.09
C ASP A 208 -23.04 18.85 14.73
N ARG A 209 -24.07 19.65 14.48
CA ARG A 209 -24.28 20.27 13.18
C ARG A 209 -23.11 21.19 12.88
N ASP A 210 -22.89 22.23 13.67
CA ASP A 210 -21.88 23.25 13.40
C ASP A 210 -20.50 22.66 13.04
N TRP A 211 -20.07 21.57 13.69
CA TRP A 211 -18.82 20.87 13.36
C TRP A 211 -18.78 20.29 11.95
N VAL A 212 -19.89 19.74 11.44
CA VAL A 212 -19.96 19.26 10.04
C VAL A 212 -19.90 20.44 9.08
N TRP A 213 -20.57 21.56 9.38
CA TRP A 213 -20.55 22.76 8.54
C TRP A 213 -19.14 23.34 8.50
N ASP A 214 -18.47 23.46 9.64
CA ASP A 214 -17.09 23.92 9.75
C ASP A 214 -16.15 23.02 8.93
N ALA A 215 -16.27 21.69 9.07
CA ALA A 215 -15.45 20.74 8.33
C ALA A 215 -15.66 20.83 6.80
N MET A 216 -16.91 20.96 6.35
CA MET A 216 -17.24 21.12 4.91
C MET A 216 -16.61 22.39 4.31
N HIS A 217 -16.57 23.46 5.09
CA HIS A 217 -16.10 24.78 4.63
C HIS A 217 -14.60 25.03 4.88
N LEU A 218 -13.86 24.03 5.36
CA LEU A 218 -12.41 24.18 5.56
C LEU A 218 -11.71 24.58 4.26
N THR A 219 -11.01 25.71 4.30
CA THR A 219 -10.20 26.24 3.20
C THR A 219 -8.81 26.60 3.70
N GLY A 220 -7.79 26.31 2.89
CA GLY A 220 -6.38 26.58 3.17
C GLY A 220 -5.74 27.41 2.07
N GLY A 221 -4.68 28.15 2.41
CA GLY A 221 -4.07 29.16 1.52
C GLY A 221 -3.23 28.62 0.35
N ALA A 222 -2.79 27.36 0.38
CA ALA A 222 -2.01 26.74 -0.69
C ALA A 222 -2.59 25.37 -1.04
N ILE A 223 -2.99 25.14 -2.29
CA ILE A 223 -3.54 23.85 -2.74
C ILE A 223 -2.43 22.79 -2.61
N SER A 224 -2.54 21.87 -1.65
CA SER A 224 -1.68 20.70 -1.51
C SER A 224 -2.38 19.55 -2.24
N GLN A 225 -1.87 19.22 -3.42
CA GLN A 225 -2.33 18.08 -4.19
C GLN A 225 -1.72 16.80 -3.63
N ARG A 226 -2.55 15.78 -3.42
CA ARG A 226 -2.09 14.42 -3.18
C ARG A 226 -1.25 13.99 -4.39
N LEU A 227 -0.08 13.39 -4.17
CA LEU A 227 0.72 12.88 -5.29
C LEU A 227 -0.08 11.87 -6.11
N ASP A 228 -0.42 12.25 -7.35
CA ASP A 228 -1.06 11.38 -8.33
C ASP A 228 -0.04 10.33 -8.81
N MET A 229 -0.06 9.18 -8.16
CA MET A 229 0.79 8.04 -8.51
C MET A 229 0.53 7.53 -9.92
N GLU A 230 -0.67 7.70 -10.48
CA GLU A 230 -0.99 7.23 -11.83
C GLU A 230 -0.46 8.19 -12.88
N ALA A 231 -0.54 9.50 -12.65
CA ALA A 231 0.15 10.47 -13.49
C ALA A 231 1.67 10.27 -13.48
N LEU A 232 2.26 10.03 -12.31
CA LEU A 232 3.68 9.70 -12.20
C LEU A 232 4.01 8.39 -12.92
N ARG A 233 3.17 7.36 -12.79
CA ARG A 233 3.35 6.10 -13.52
C ARG A 233 3.28 6.28 -15.03
N ARG A 234 2.27 6.98 -15.56
CA ARG A 234 2.17 7.32 -16.99
C ARG A 234 3.40 8.07 -17.49
N ARG A 235 3.91 9.01 -16.68
CA ARG A 235 5.14 9.76 -16.98
C ARG A 235 6.36 8.85 -17.05
N VAL A 236 6.56 7.98 -16.06
CA VAL A 236 7.65 7.01 -16.02
C VAL A 236 7.58 6.05 -17.20
N ASP A 237 6.40 5.50 -17.48
CA ASP A 237 6.19 4.60 -18.63
C ASP A 237 6.57 5.27 -19.96
N GLY A 238 6.25 6.56 -20.12
CA GLY A 238 6.64 7.36 -21.28
C GLY A 238 8.16 7.58 -21.44
N TRP A 239 8.98 7.28 -20.43
CA TRP A 239 10.44 7.39 -20.54
C TRP A 239 11.11 6.16 -21.17
N PHE A 240 10.39 5.05 -21.25
CA PHE A 240 10.89 3.77 -21.77
C PHE A 240 10.40 3.47 -23.20
N THR A 241 9.80 4.44 -23.90
CA THR A 241 9.57 4.28 -25.34
C THR A 241 10.90 4.30 -26.09
N PRO A 242 11.02 3.63 -27.25
CA PRO A 242 12.25 3.62 -28.03
C PRO A 242 12.80 5.03 -28.31
N GLU A 243 11.94 5.98 -28.68
CA GLU A 243 12.31 7.37 -28.98
C GLU A 243 12.76 8.12 -27.72
N ALA A 244 12.12 7.83 -26.58
CA ALA A 244 12.45 8.42 -25.30
C ALA A 244 13.82 7.92 -24.82
N LEU A 245 14.10 6.62 -24.96
CA LEU A 245 15.39 6.01 -24.63
C LEU A 245 16.50 6.56 -25.52
N GLU A 246 16.30 6.63 -26.84
CA GLU A 246 17.29 7.18 -27.76
C GLU A 246 17.66 8.63 -27.44
N ARG A 247 16.69 9.44 -27.00
CA ARG A 247 16.95 10.83 -26.57
C ARG A 247 17.93 10.93 -25.40
N VAL A 248 17.93 9.96 -24.48
CA VAL A 248 18.77 9.98 -23.27
C VAL A 248 20.07 9.22 -23.48
N LEU A 249 20.00 8.07 -24.16
CA LEU A 249 21.13 7.15 -24.34
C LEU A 249 21.92 7.43 -25.64
N GLY A 250 21.45 8.36 -26.48
CA GLY A 250 21.99 8.58 -27.83
C GLY A 250 21.55 7.49 -28.82
N PRO A 251 21.99 7.48 -30.08
CA PRO A 251 21.74 6.40 -31.03
C PRO A 251 22.49 5.11 -30.66
N ALA A 252 22.00 3.95 -31.08
CA ALA A 252 22.64 2.67 -30.77
C ALA A 252 23.85 2.40 -31.68
N GLY A 253 25.05 2.40 -31.12
CA GLY A 253 26.31 2.23 -31.86
C GLY A 253 26.57 0.81 -32.36
N GLY A 254 26.00 -0.20 -31.70
CA GLY A 254 26.22 -1.62 -32.01
C GLY A 254 25.04 -2.53 -31.65
N GLN A 255 25.20 -3.83 -31.88
CA GLN A 255 24.12 -4.81 -31.70
C GLN A 255 23.75 -5.00 -30.22
N THR A 256 24.73 -5.02 -29.31
CA THR A 256 24.47 -5.12 -27.86
C THR A 256 23.59 -3.98 -27.37
N GLU A 257 23.89 -2.74 -27.78
CA GLU A 257 23.08 -1.57 -27.41
C GLU A 257 21.64 -1.68 -27.93
N ARG A 258 21.44 -2.16 -29.16
CA ARG A 258 20.10 -2.36 -29.72
C ARG A 258 19.29 -3.37 -28.90
N ILE A 259 19.88 -4.54 -28.63
CA ILE A 259 19.22 -5.61 -27.84
C ILE A 259 18.91 -5.12 -26.43
N ALA A 260 19.87 -4.46 -25.77
CA ALA A 260 19.70 -3.92 -24.42
C ALA A 260 18.58 -2.88 -24.34
N ARG A 261 18.49 -1.97 -25.32
CA ARG A 261 17.45 -0.93 -25.37
C ARG A 261 16.09 -1.48 -25.71
N GLU A 262 16.03 -2.46 -26.62
CA GLU A 262 14.79 -3.19 -26.88
C GLU A 262 14.31 -3.86 -25.58
N TRP A 263 15.19 -4.55 -24.87
CA TRP A 263 14.90 -5.18 -23.59
C TRP A 263 14.42 -4.19 -22.50
N LEU A 264 15.06 -3.03 -22.39
CA LEU A 264 14.64 -1.93 -21.52
C LEU A 264 13.25 -1.40 -21.87
N SER A 265 12.92 -1.31 -23.17
CA SER A 265 11.62 -0.83 -23.64
C SER A 265 10.48 -1.82 -23.42
N ARG A 266 10.80 -3.13 -23.32
CA ARG A 266 9.81 -4.19 -23.10
C ARG A 266 9.05 -4.00 -21.78
N SER A 267 7.85 -4.58 -21.75
CA SER A 267 6.86 -4.47 -20.68
C SER A 267 7.42 -4.82 -19.28
N GLY A 268 6.68 -4.43 -18.25
CA GLY A 268 6.98 -4.60 -16.83
C GLY A 268 6.10 -3.68 -15.97
N LYS A 269 5.91 -4.00 -14.69
CA LYS A 269 5.12 -3.13 -13.80
C LYS A 269 5.83 -1.80 -13.47
N ARG A 270 7.14 -1.71 -13.71
CA ARG A 270 8.01 -0.53 -13.50
C ARG A 270 7.89 0.09 -12.12
N TRP A 271 7.73 -0.74 -11.09
CA TRP A 271 7.63 -0.29 -9.70
C TRP A 271 8.90 0.41 -9.22
N ARG A 272 10.07 -0.16 -9.49
CA ARG A 272 11.36 0.40 -9.03
C ARG A 272 11.64 1.81 -9.56
N PRO A 273 11.60 2.10 -10.88
CA PRO A 273 11.77 3.47 -11.35
C PRO A 273 10.66 4.41 -10.85
N LEU A 274 9.42 3.92 -10.73
CA LEU A 274 8.33 4.70 -10.14
C LEU A 274 8.62 5.09 -8.68
N LEU A 275 9.20 4.20 -7.89
CA LEU A 275 9.56 4.46 -6.49
C LEU A 275 10.62 5.57 -6.37
N ALA A 276 11.65 5.54 -7.22
CA ALA A 276 12.66 6.60 -7.25
C ALA A 276 12.03 7.97 -7.55
N VAL A 277 11.16 8.02 -8.56
CA VAL A 277 10.47 9.25 -8.98
C VAL A 277 9.49 9.75 -7.92
N CYS A 278 8.66 8.86 -7.37
CA CYS A 278 7.69 9.23 -6.34
C CYS A 278 8.41 9.71 -5.07
N THR A 279 9.52 9.07 -4.69
CA THR A 279 10.34 9.54 -3.57
C THR A 279 10.86 10.94 -3.83
N TYR A 280 11.47 11.20 -5.00
CA TYR A 280 11.92 12.54 -5.37
C TYR A 280 10.79 13.58 -5.31
N GLN A 281 9.63 13.24 -5.89
CA GLN A 281 8.48 14.15 -5.98
C GLN A 281 7.93 14.50 -4.58
N ALA A 282 7.97 13.59 -3.62
CA ALA A 282 7.50 13.83 -2.25
C ALA A 282 8.31 14.89 -1.48
N PHE A 283 9.49 15.27 -1.97
CA PHE A 283 10.30 16.36 -1.43
C PHE A 283 10.12 17.69 -2.16
N GLN A 284 9.37 17.71 -3.27
CA GLN A 284 9.15 18.94 -4.02
C GLN A 284 8.11 19.85 -3.34
N PRO A 285 8.16 21.17 -3.57
CA PRO A 285 7.21 22.11 -2.99
C PRO A 285 5.77 21.89 -3.48
N THR A 286 5.60 21.44 -4.73
CA THR A 286 4.30 21.18 -5.34
C THR A 286 4.31 19.88 -6.15
N ALA A 287 3.16 19.22 -6.24
CA ALA A 287 3.01 17.99 -7.04
C ALA A 287 3.27 18.22 -8.55
N ASP A 288 3.01 19.44 -9.03
CA ASP A 288 3.20 19.86 -10.42
C ASP A 288 4.63 20.32 -10.76
N THR A 289 5.56 20.27 -9.79
CA THR A 289 6.98 20.63 -10.05
C THR A 289 7.52 19.82 -11.22
N PRO A 290 8.02 20.46 -12.31
CA PRO A 290 8.54 19.75 -13.46
C PRO A 290 9.68 18.79 -13.08
N MET A 291 9.64 17.58 -13.63
CA MET A 291 10.67 16.58 -13.38
C MET A 291 11.94 16.94 -14.15
N PRO A 292 13.10 17.10 -13.49
CA PRO A 292 14.35 17.39 -14.20
C PRO A 292 14.86 16.14 -14.93
N GLU A 293 15.61 16.36 -16.01
CA GLU A 293 16.27 15.30 -16.78
C GLU A 293 17.23 14.46 -15.91
N THR A 294 17.81 15.07 -14.87
CA THR A 294 18.69 14.40 -13.91
C THR A 294 17.96 13.25 -13.19
N VAL A 295 16.71 13.46 -12.76
CA VAL A 295 15.88 12.43 -12.10
C VAL A 295 15.41 11.37 -13.09
N ARG A 296 15.14 11.77 -14.35
CA ARG A 296 14.83 10.81 -15.41
C ARG A 296 15.98 9.82 -15.63
N ARG A 297 17.24 10.30 -15.66
CA ARG A 297 18.43 9.44 -15.75
C ARG A 297 18.55 8.49 -14.55
N VAL A 298 18.24 8.96 -13.35
CA VAL A 298 18.19 8.11 -12.15
C VAL A 298 17.15 7.00 -12.28
N ALA A 299 15.95 7.30 -12.76
CA ALA A 299 14.91 6.29 -12.97
C ALA A 299 15.31 5.26 -14.05
N LEU A 300 15.93 5.71 -15.15
CA LEU A 300 16.47 4.81 -16.16
C LEU A 300 17.58 3.91 -15.58
N ALA A 301 18.48 4.47 -14.76
CA ALA A 301 19.52 3.69 -14.10
C ALA A 301 18.96 2.56 -13.22
N VAL A 302 17.93 2.87 -12.43
CA VAL A 302 17.23 1.90 -11.60
C VAL A 302 16.64 0.76 -12.44
N GLU A 303 16.01 1.08 -13.57
CA GLU A 303 15.46 0.05 -14.47
C GLU A 303 16.56 -0.73 -15.20
N CYS A 304 17.69 -0.11 -15.56
CA CYS A 304 18.86 -0.81 -16.10
C CYS A 304 19.35 -1.90 -15.14
N PHE A 305 19.51 -1.59 -13.85
CA PHE A 305 19.89 -2.59 -12.84
C PHE A 305 18.86 -3.71 -12.73
N HIS A 306 17.57 -3.38 -12.72
CA HIS A 306 16.51 -4.38 -12.65
C HIS A 306 16.46 -5.28 -13.89
N LYS A 307 16.54 -4.70 -15.08
CA LYS A 307 16.50 -5.44 -16.34
C LYS A 307 17.75 -6.28 -16.54
N ALA A 308 18.91 -5.82 -16.05
CA ALA A 308 20.12 -6.64 -16.01
C ALA A 308 19.95 -7.85 -15.09
N SER A 309 19.43 -7.65 -13.87
CA SER A 309 19.23 -8.76 -12.93
C SER A 309 18.28 -9.81 -13.49
N LEU A 310 17.22 -9.40 -14.19
CA LEU A 310 16.30 -10.34 -14.84
C LEU A 310 16.96 -11.17 -15.95
N VAL A 311 17.84 -10.56 -16.76
CA VAL A 311 18.55 -11.29 -17.81
C VAL A 311 19.45 -12.36 -17.22
N HIS A 312 20.12 -12.06 -16.11
CA HIS A 312 20.98 -13.03 -15.42
C HIS A 312 20.14 -14.10 -14.72
N ASP A 313 19.07 -13.73 -14.01
CA ASP A 313 18.13 -14.64 -13.36
C ASP A 313 17.48 -15.60 -14.38
N ASP A 314 17.02 -15.09 -15.53
CA ASP A 314 16.47 -15.91 -16.62
C ASP A 314 17.44 -17.03 -17.05
N ILE A 315 18.74 -16.72 -17.13
CA ILE A 315 19.79 -17.66 -17.52
C ILE A 315 20.07 -18.68 -16.41
N GLU A 316 20.14 -18.19 -15.16
CA GLU A 316 20.41 -19.00 -13.98
C GLU A 316 19.29 -20.01 -13.71
N ASP A 317 18.04 -19.60 -13.96
CA ASP A 317 16.85 -20.41 -13.76
C ASP A 317 16.47 -21.26 -14.97
N GLY A 318 16.98 -20.92 -16.16
CA GLY A 318 16.61 -21.56 -17.42
C GLY A 318 15.19 -21.20 -17.87
N ASP A 319 14.71 -20.00 -17.52
CA ASP A 319 13.38 -19.52 -17.86
C ASP A 319 13.22 -19.33 -19.37
N GLN A 320 12.25 -20.00 -19.98
CA GLN A 320 12.03 -19.88 -21.43
C GLN A 320 11.33 -18.58 -21.83
N TYR A 321 10.49 -18.02 -20.95
CA TYR A 321 9.64 -16.87 -21.25
C TYR A 321 9.62 -15.84 -20.12
N ARG A 322 9.70 -14.56 -20.50
CA ARG A 322 9.50 -13.41 -19.62
C ARG A 322 8.58 -12.40 -20.29
N TYR A 323 7.60 -11.89 -19.55
CA TYR A 323 6.58 -10.96 -20.07
C TYR A 323 5.83 -11.49 -21.31
N GLY A 324 5.64 -12.81 -21.39
CA GLY A 324 4.98 -13.46 -22.52
C GLY A 324 5.81 -13.46 -23.82
N GLN A 325 7.12 -13.25 -23.73
CA GLN A 325 8.08 -13.29 -24.84
C GLN A 325 9.25 -14.22 -24.49
N PRO A 326 9.93 -14.82 -25.47
CA PRO A 326 11.10 -15.66 -25.18
C PRO A 326 12.19 -14.86 -24.44
N CYS A 327 12.86 -15.47 -23.47
CA CYS A 327 13.97 -14.85 -22.76
C CYS A 327 15.16 -14.54 -23.70
N LEU A 328 16.05 -13.61 -23.33
CA LEU A 328 17.14 -13.21 -24.24
C LEU A 328 18.09 -14.36 -24.57
N HIS A 329 18.31 -15.30 -23.65
CA HIS A 329 19.17 -16.45 -23.89
C HIS A 329 18.56 -17.47 -24.85
N GLU A 330 17.22 -17.58 -24.87
CA GLU A 330 16.49 -18.36 -25.87
C GLU A 330 16.56 -17.70 -27.26
N GLN A 331 16.50 -16.37 -27.33
CA GLN A 331 16.53 -15.64 -28.61
C GLN A 331 17.92 -15.54 -29.23
N PHE A 332 18.95 -15.27 -28.41
CA PHE A 332 20.28 -14.86 -28.88
C PHE A 332 21.41 -15.77 -28.35
N GLY A 333 21.08 -16.78 -27.54
CA GLY A 333 22.05 -17.62 -26.84
C GLY A 333 22.58 -16.98 -25.56
N VAL A 334 23.02 -17.85 -24.64
CA VAL A 334 23.56 -17.45 -23.32
C VAL A 334 24.70 -16.41 -23.41
N PRO A 335 25.70 -16.53 -24.30
CA PRO A 335 26.80 -15.55 -24.33
C PRO A 335 26.34 -14.12 -24.65
N VAL A 336 25.37 -13.96 -25.54
CA VAL A 336 24.84 -12.64 -25.90
C VAL A 336 23.99 -12.08 -24.78
N ALA A 337 23.13 -12.91 -24.18
CA ALA A 337 22.28 -12.50 -23.07
C ALA A 337 23.10 -12.04 -21.86
N LEU A 338 24.11 -12.81 -21.44
CA LEU A 338 25.05 -12.41 -20.38
C LEU A 338 25.68 -11.04 -20.67
N ASN A 339 26.22 -10.86 -21.88
CA ASN A 339 26.86 -9.59 -22.26
C ASN A 339 25.87 -8.41 -22.29
N VAL A 340 24.59 -8.65 -22.60
CA VAL A 340 23.53 -7.62 -22.53
C VAL A 340 23.23 -7.22 -21.09
N GLY A 341 23.18 -8.20 -20.17
CA GLY A 341 23.02 -7.91 -18.74
C GLY A 341 24.21 -7.10 -18.19
N ASP A 342 25.44 -7.49 -18.51
CA ASP A 342 26.65 -6.74 -18.15
C ASP A 342 26.66 -5.31 -18.69
N PHE A 343 26.24 -5.13 -19.95
CA PHE A 343 26.10 -3.81 -20.56
C PHE A 343 25.10 -2.94 -19.78
N LEU A 344 23.93 -3.48 -19.44
CA LEU A 344 22.91 -2.75 -18.69
C LEU A 344 23.38 -2.37 -17.29
N LEU A 345 24.16 -3.22 -16.61
CA LEU A 345 24.79 -2.88 -15.33
C LEU A 345 25.70 -1.67 -15.47
N GLY A 346 26.61 -1.68 -16.45
CA GLY A 346 27.50 -0.55 -16.73
C GLY A 346 26.73 0.73 -17.07
N GLU A 347 25.68 0.60 -17.88
CA GLU A 347 24.84 1.71 -18.31
C GLU A 347 24.10 2.37 -17.13
N GLY A 348 23.63 1.58 -16.16
CA GLY A 348 23.01 2.11 -14.94
C GLY A 348 23.97 2.98 -14.14
N TYR A 349 25.22 2.54 -13.95
CA TYR A 349 26.23 3.35 -13.25
C TYR A 349 26.62 4.60 -14.05
N ARG A 350 26.78 4.48 -15.38
CA ARG A 350 27.06 5.62 -16.26
C ARG A 350 25.96 6.68 -16.16
N LEU A 351 24.69 6.26 -16.20
CA LEU A 351 23.54 7.15 -16.08
C LEU A 351 23.52 7.94 -14.76
N ILE A 352 23.94 7.33 -13.65
CA ILE A 352 24.08 8.03 -12.37
C ILE A 352 25.26 9.02 -12.42
N ALA A 353 26.42 8.58 -12.90
CA ALA A 353 27.64 9.39 -12.96
C ALA A 353 27.47 10.63 -13.85
N GLU A 354 26.72 10.50 -14.94
CA GLU A 354 26.48 11.56 -15.93
C GLU A 354 25.11 12.24 -15.75
N ALA A 355 24.42 11.99 -14.63
CA ALA A 355 23.10 12.57 -14.38
C ALA A 355 23.15 14.10 -14.22
N GLY A 356 24.30 14.67 -13.84
CA GLY A 356 24.48 16.12 -13.65
C GLY A 356 24.15 16.64 -12.25
N PHE A 357 24.21 15.77 -11.23
CA PHE A 357 24.19 16.18 -9.83
C PHE A 357 25.57 16.65 -9.37
N ASP A 358 25.64 17.30 -8.21
CA ASP A 358 26.91 17.60 -7.55
C ASP A 358 27.68 16.32 -7.18
N ALA A 359 28.97 16.48 -6.87
CA ALA A 359 29.87 15.36 -6.62
C ALA A 359 29.43 14.50 -5.42
N ASP A 360 28.91 15.12 -4.35
CA ASP A 360 28.50 14.42 -3.13
C ASP A 360 27.26 13.57 -3.37
N ARG A 361 26.23 14.12 -4.04
CA ARG A 361 25.04 13.37 -4.42
C ARG A 361 25.35 12.25 -5.41
N THR A 362 26.23 12.52 -6.37
CA THR A 362 26.67 11.52 -7.35
C THR A 362 27.39 10.35 -6.66
N ALA A 363 28.34 10.65 -5.77
CA ALA A 363 29.06 9.65 -4.99
C ALA A 363 28.12 8.85 -4.08
N ALA A 364 27.15 9.50 -3.44
CA ALA A 364 26.16 8.84 -2.59
C ALA A 364 25.26 7.87 -3.39
N MET A 365 24.79 8.27 -4.58
CA MET A 365 24.00 7.40 -5.44
C MET A 365 24.79 6.22 -6.01
N LEU A 366 26.05 6.44 -6.42
CA LEU A 366 26.91 5.36 -6.90
C LEU A 366 27.22 4.36 -5.77
N THR A 367 27.50 4.85 -4.56
CA THR A 367 27.72 4.01 -3.37
C THR A 367 26.48 3.18 -3.05
N ALA A 368 25.30 3.81 -3.07
CA ALA A 368 24.02 3.14 -2.89
C ALA A 368 23.79 2.02 -3.90
N ALA A 369 23.96 2.33 -5.19
CA ALA A 369 23.78 1.36 -6.27
C ALA A 369 24.78 0.20 -6.18
N ALA A 370 26.05 0.49 -5.87
CA ALA A 370 27.10 -0.51 -5.74
C ALA A 370 26.87 -1.48 -4.57
N HIS A 371 26.48 -0.97 -3.40
CA HIS A 371 26.14 -1.80 -2.26
C HIS A 371 24.90 -2.65 -2.53
N GLY A 372 23.83 -2.05 -3.06
CA GLY A 372 22.61 -2.78 -3.36
C GLY A 372 22.80 -3.87 -4.42
N HIS A 373 23.59 -3.61 -5.46
CA HIS A 373 23.99 -4.64 -6.44
C HIS A 373 24.76 -5.77 -5.74
N ARG A 374 25.80 -5.45 -4.95
CA ARG A 374 26.57 -6.47 -4.24
C ARG A 374 25.70 -7.33 -3.33
N ASP A 375 24.77 -6.73 -2.59
CA ASP A 375 23.91 -7.46 -1.65
C ASP A 375 22.91 -8.36 -2.39
N LEU A 376 22.35 -7.90 -3.52
CA LEU A 376 21.51 -8.70 -4.40
C LEU A 376 22.27 -9.91 -4.96
N THR A 377 23.50 -9.72 -5.45
CA THR A 377 24.34 -10.83 -5.96
C THR A 377 24.73 -11.81 -4.86
N ILE A 378 24.98 -11.34 -3.63
CA ILE A 378 25.21 -12.23 -2.48
C ILE A 378 23.96 -13.06 -2.17
N GLY A 379 22.77 -12.42 -2.19
CA GLY A 379 21.50 -13.09 -1.98
C GLY A 379 21.25 -14.19 -3.02
N GLN A 380 21.34 -13.84 -4.31
CA GLN A 380 21.20 -14.79 -5.42
C GLN A 380 22.25 -15.91 -5.34
N GLY A 381 23.51 -15.56 -5.08
CA GLY A 381 24.60 -16.53 -4.95
C GLY A 381 24.36 -17.54 -3.82
N ALA A 382 23.78 -17.13 -2.70
CA ALA A 382 23.44 -18.03 -1.60
C ALA A 382 22.40 -19.08 -2.03
N GLU A 383 21.38 -18.67 -2.77
CA GLU A 383 20.36 -19.55 -3.35
C GLU A 383 20.96 -20.52 -4.37
N LEU A 384 21.78 -20.04 -5.30
CA LEU A 384 22.46 -20.87 -6.30
C LEU A 384 23.42 -21.89 -5.65
N CYS A 385 24.17 -21.47 -4.62
CA CYS A 385 25.03 -22.38 -3.87
C CYS A 385 24.24 -23.45 -3.14
N TRP A 386 23.12 -23.08 -2.51
CA TRP A 386 22.21 -24.02 -1.86
C TRP A 386 21.59 -25.00 -2.88
N ALA A 387 21.18 -24.53 -4.06
CA ALA A 387 20.60 -25.37 -5.11
C ALA A 387 21.53 -26.50 -5.58
N ARG A 388 22.86 -26.34 -5.43
CA ARG A 388 23.85 -27.40 -5.72
C ARG A 388 23.93 -28.48 -4.64
N ARG A 389 23.53 -28.17 -3.40
CA ARG A 389 23.54 -29.07 -2.24
C ARG A 389 22.33 -28.78 -1.35
N PRO A 390 21.12 -29.12 -1.81
CA PRO A 390 19.90 -28.69 -1.16
C PRO A 390 19.71 -29.43 0.17
N GLU A 391 19.42 -28.65 1.21
CA GLU A 391 19.10 -29.11 2.56
C GLU A 391 17.89 -28.35 3.12
N PRO A 392 17.12 -28.93 4.06
CA PRO A 392 16.00 -28.23 4.67
C PRO A 392 16.45 -26.95 5.39
N LEU A 393 15.83 -25.82 5.04
CA LEU A 393 16.05 -24.54 5.69
C LEU A 393 14.96 -24.26 6.71
N SER A 394 15.34 -23.62 7.83
CA SER A 394 14.38 -23.05 8.76
C SER A 394 13.68 -21.83 8.18
N VAL A 395 12.51 -21.48 8.71
CA VAL A 395 11.78 -20.26 8.36
C VAL A 395 12.69 -19.02 8.47
N ALA A 396 13.48 -18.91 9.53
CA ALA A 396 14.40 -17.79 9.72
C ALA A 396 15.49 -17.69 8.63
N GLN A 397 16.01 -18.82 8.16
CA GLN A 397 17.01 -18.84 7.08
C GLN A 397 16.41 -18.42 5.75
N VAL A 398 15.20 -18.91 5.42
CA VAL A 398 14.48 -18.50 4.20
C VAL A 398 14.18 -17.00 4.24
N LEU A 399 13.74 -16.46 5.38
CA LEU A 399 13.50 -15.03 5.53
C LEU A 399 14.79 -14.19 5.38
N ASP A 400 15.97 -14.66 5.80
CA ASP A 400 17.23 -13.95 5.54
C ASP A 400 17.62 -13.97 4.06
N ILE A 401 17.30 -15.05 3.33
CA ILE A 401 17.47 -15.10 1.86
C ILE A 401 16.55 -14.06 1.21
N PHE A 402 15.26 -14.02 1.57
CA PHE A 402 14.30 -13.04 1.03
C PHE A 402 14.75 -11.60 1.30
N ARG A 403 15.23 -11.33 2.52
CA ARG A 403 15.78 -10.03 2.92
C ARG A 403 16.92 -9.58 2.03
N ARG A 404 17.81 -10.50 1.60
CA ARG A 404 18.98 -10.16 0.77
C ARG A 404 18.69 -10.13 -0.74
N LYS A 405 17.74 -10.91 -1.23
CA LYS A 405 17.43 -11.02 -2.66
C LYS A 405 16.61 -9.83 -3.17
N THR A 406 15.53 -9.50 -2.46
CA THR A 406 14.50 -8.60 -3.00
C THR A 406 14.55 -7.19 -2.39
N ALA A 407 14.83 -7.07 -1.09
CA ALA A 407 14.84 -5.76 -0.42
C ALA A 407 15.86 -4.77 -0.99
N PRO A 408 17.11 -5.16 -1.34
CA PRO A 408 18.11 -4.19 -1.83
C PRO A 408 17.67 -3.46 -3.10
N ALA A 409 16.90 -4.12 -3.97
CA ALA A 409 16.43 -3.49 -5.21
C ALA A 409 15.36 -2.41 -4.96
N PHE A 410 14.49 -2.59 -3.97
CA PHE A 410 13.55 -1.56 -3.52
C PHE A 410 14.28 -0.41 -2.83
N GLU A 411 15.25 -0.76 -1.98
CA GLU A 411 16.07 0.17 -1.23
C GLU A 411 16.89 1.09 -2.13
N VAL A 412 17.56 0.55 -3.16
CA VAL A 412 18.30 1.35 -4.15
C VAL A 412 17.37 2.34 -4.85
N ALA A 413 16.19 1.90 -5.30
CA ALA A 413 15.23 2.79 -5.96
C ALA A 413 14.82 3.97 -5.06
N LEU A 414 14.44 3.69 -3.82
CA LEU A 414 14.04 4.71 -2.85
C LEU A 414 15.21 5.64 -2.49
N ARG A 415 16.39 5.08 -2.23
CA ARG A 415 17.59 5.84 -1.85
C ARG A 415 18.04 6.78 -2.94
N LEU A 416 18.07 6.32 -4.19
CA LEU A 416 18.46 7.16 -5.33
C LEU A 416 17.49 8.34 -5.50
N GLY A 417 16.19 8.11 -5.35
CA GLY A 417 15.19 9.19 -5.33
C GLY A 417 15.36 10.17 -4.17
N ALA A 418 15.66 9.67 -2.97
CA ALA A 418 15.89 10.47 -1.77
C ALA A 418 17.16 11.33 -1.88
N VAL A 419 18.27 10.76 -2.34
CA VAL A 419 19.53 11.50 -2.57
C VAL A 419 19.36 12.54 -3.67
N ALA A 420 18.65 12.22 -4.77
CA ALA A 420 18.34 13.17 -5.82
C ALA A 420 17.54 14.39 -5.30
N ALA A 421 16.66 14.17 -4.33
CA ALA A 421 15.89 15.21 -3.66
C ALA A 421 16.67 15.98 -2.57
N GLY A 422 17.87 15.52 -2.20
CA GLY A 422 18.63 16.09 -1.08
C GLY A 422 18.04 15.75 0.30
N ALA A 423 17.39 14.60 0.44
CA ALA A 423 16.91 14.10 1.72
C ALA A 423 18.09 13.73 2.64
N GLY A 424 17.94 13.96 3.95
CA GLY A 424 18.95 13.63 4.96
C GLY A 424 18.96 12.15 5.38
N ASP A 425 19.98 11.75 6.14
CA ASP A 425 20.22 10.37 6.58
C ASP A 425 19.10 9.78 7.46
N GLU A 426 18.33 10.62 8.15
CA GLU A 426 17.17 10.16 8.93
C GLU A 426 16.11 9.51 8.05
N VAL A 427 15.86 10.08 6.86
CA VAL A 427 14.95 9.50 5.86
C VAL A 427 15.50 8.17 5.38
N TRP A 428 16.82 8.08 5.20
CA TRP A 428 17.46 6.85 4.74
C TRP A 428 17.20 5.68 5.69
N ASN A 429 17.41 5.85 6.99
CA ASN A 429 17.20 4.77 7.97
C ASN A 429 15.76 4.25 7.94
N VAL A 430 14.79 5.14 7.73
CA VAL A 430 13.38 4.77 7.56
C VAL A 430 13.16 4.00 6.26
N LEU A 431 13.70 4.49 5.14
CA LEU A 431 13.57 3.83 3.83
C LEU A 431 14.22 2.44 3.81
N HIS A 432 15.33 2.25 4.52
CA HIS A 432 16.00 0.95 4.68
C HIS A 432 15.08 -0.04 5.42
N ALA A 433 14.62 0.31 6.62
CA ALA A 433 13.71 -0.53 7.41
C ALA A 433 12.39 -0.83 6.67
N TYR A 434 11.87 0.16 5.94
CA TYR A 434 10.71 -0.02 5.06
C TYR A 434 10.98 -1.02 3.92
N SER A 435 12.12 -0.89 3.24
CA SER A 435 12.48 -1.73 2.09
C SER A 435 12.73 -3.18 2.50
N GLU A 436 13.38 -3.41 3.65
CA GLU A 436 13.57 -4.76 4.20
C GLU A 436 12.24 -5.46 4.46
N ALA A 437 11.34 -4.81 5.20
CA ALA A 437 10.03 -5.40 5.51
C ALA A 437 9.16 -5.61 4.26
N LEU A 438 9.13 -4.63 3.34
CA LEU A 438 8.41 -4.73 2.07
C LEU A 438 8.95 -5.88 1.21
N GLY A 439 10.28 -6.01 1.10
CA GLY A 439 10.92 -7.05 0.29
C GLY A 439 10.61 -8.45 0.78
N ILE A 440 10.60 -8.66 2.10
CA ILE A 440 10.23 -9.94 2.71
C ILE A 440 8.75 -10.26 2.46
N ALA A 441 7.85 -9.31 2.74
CA ALA A 441 6.41 -9.51 2.48
C ALA A 441 6.13 -9.79 1.00
N TYR A 442 6.87 -9.13 0.08
CA TYR A 442 6.76 -9.35 -1.35
C TYR A 442 7.13 -10.79 -1.76
N GLN A 443 8.22 -11.36 -1.24
CA GLN A 443 8.56 -12.76 -1.56
C GLN A 443 7.59 -13.77 -0.94
N ILE A 444 7.10 -13.53 0.28
CA ILE A 444 6.08 -14.41 0.86
C ILE A 444 4.80 -14.39 0.00
N ALA A 445 4.41 -13.22 -0.50
CA ALA A 445 3.28 -13.06 -1.40
C ALA A 445 3.48 -13.80 -2.74
N ASP A 446 4.71 -13.79 -3.27
CA ASP A 446 5.11 -14.52 -4.47
C ASP A 446 5.00 -16.04 -4.27
N ASP A 447 5.62 -16.58 -3.20
CA ASP A 447 5.52 -17.98 -2.81
C ASP A 447 4.05 -18.45 -2.64
N ILE A 448 3.20 -17.61 -2.04
CA ILE A 448 1.76 -17.91 -1.89
C ILE A 448 1.09 -17.93 -3.25
N LYS A 449 1.40 -17.00 -4.14
CA LYS A 449 0.79 -16.92 -5.47
C LYS A 449 1.18 -18.10 -6.35
N ASP A 450 2.44 -18.52 -6.29
CA ASP A 450 2.96 -19.66 -7.05
C ASP A 450 2.35 -21.01 -6.63
N LEU A 451 1.78 -21.08 -5.40
CA LEU A 451 0.95 -22.21 -4.99
C LEU A 451 -0.31 -22.40 -5.87
N TYR A 452 -0.86 -21.30 -6.39
CA TYR A 452 -2.16 -21.23 -7.07
C TYR A 452 -2.06 -21.19 -8.60
N ASP A 453 -0.99 -20.63 -9.16
CA ASP A 453 -0.97 -20.25 -10.59
C ASP A 453 -0.96 -21.43 -11.57
N GLY A 454 -0.74 -22.68 -11.14
CA GLY A 454 -1.13 -23.91 -11.87
C GLY A 454 -0.47 -24.17 -13.24
N THR A 455 0.14 -23.17 -13.86
CA THR A 455 0.92 -23.25 -15.10
C THR A 455 2.34 -23.62 -14.75
N GLU A 456 2.54 -24.93 -14.59
CA GLU A 456 3.80 -25.56 -14.17
C GLU A 456 4.30 -25.09 -12.80
N PRO A 457 4.53 -26.00 -11.84
CA PRO A 457 5.08 -25.60 -10.56
C PRO A 457 6.57 -25.29 -10.76
N ASN A 458 6.91 -24.10 -11.25
CA ASN A 458 8.30 -23.74 -11.44
C ASN A 458 9.03 -23.80 -10.09
N ASP A 459 8.36 -23.58 -8.95
CA ASP A 459 8.97 -23.78 -7.63
C ASP A 459 9.02 -25.23 -7.12
N LEU A 460 8.09 -26.14 -7.46
CA LEU A 460 8.26 -27.56 -7.06
C LEU A 460 9.13 -28.34 -8.05
N ALA A 461 9.30 -27.85 -9.27
CA ALA A 461 10.18 -28.42 -10.29
C ALA A 461 11.60 -27.81 -10.25
N ALA A 462 11.74 -26.48 -10.04
CA ALA A 462 13.03 -25.80 -9.85
C ALA A 462 13.50 -25.80 -8.39
N MET A 463 12.59 -26.01 -7.42
CA MET A 463 12.85 -26.15 -5.97
C MET A 463 13.85 -25.12 -5.46
N ARG A 464 13.38 -23.87 -5.39
CA ARG A 464 14.02 -22.73 -4.72
C ARG A 464 13.70 -22.77 -3.20
N PRO A 465 14.48 -22.08 -2.35
CA PRO A 465 14.12 -21.88 -0.95
C PRO A 465 12.72 -21.27 -0.81
N SER A 466 11.76 -22.06 -0.35
CA SER A 466 10.36 -21.62 -0.19
C SER A 466 9.95 -21.51 1.27
N ILE A 467 9.22 -20.44 1.60
CA ILE A 467 8.65 -20.23 2.93
C ILE A 467 7.58 -21.29 3.25
N LEU A 468 6.83 -21.74 2.24
CA LEU A 468 5.81 -22.76 2.39
C LEU A 468 6.43 -24.10 2.78
N LEU A 469 7.52 -24.50 2.10
CA LEU A 469 8.27 -25.70 2.43
C LEU A 469 8.94 -25.61 3.81
N ALA A 470 9.40 -24.44 4.22
CA ALA A 470 10.04 -24.23 5.52
C ALA A 470 9.02 -24.38 6.66
N ILE A 471 7.85 -23.75 6.52
CA ILE A 471 6.74 -23.86 7.47
C ILE A 471 6.23 -25.30 7.53
N ALA A 472 6.04 -25.94 6.36
CA ALA A 472 5.59 -27.33 6.29
C ALA A 472 6.57 -28.28 6.99
N HIS A 473 7.86 -28.16 6.69
CA HIS A 473 8.91 -28.93 7.34
C HIS A 473 8.95 -28.68 8.86
N GLN A 474 8.79 -27.44 9.30
CA GLN A 474 8.74 -27.09 10.73
C GLN A 474 7.55 -27.71 11.46
N ARG A 475 6.38 -27.78 10.82
CA ARG A 475 5.12 -28.27 11.41
C ARG A 475 4.87 -29.76 11.22
N ALA A 476 5.52 -30.39 10.25
CA ALA A 476 5.31 -31.80 9.94
C ALA A 476 5.98 -32.72 10.97
N GLU A 477 5.31 -33.84 11.23
CA GLU A 477 5.80 -34.92 12.08
C GLU A 477 5.76 -36.27 11.31
N GLY A 478 6.51 -37.26 11.80
CA GLY A 478 6.47 -38.63 11.26
C GLY A 478 6.69 -38.71 9.75
N ALA A 479 5.74 -39.34 9.04
CA ALA A 479 5.84 -39.59 7.61
C ALA A 479 5.85 -38.29 6.77
N ASP A 480 5.12 -37.25 7.20
CA ASP A 480 5.12 -35.97 6.49
C ASP A 480 6.46 -35.24 6.67
N ARG A 481 7.11 -35.37 7.83
CA ARG A 481 8.45 -34.80 8.03
C ARG A 481 9.47 -35.40 7.07
N ASN A 482 9.48 -36.73 6.97
CA ASN A 482 10.35 -37.45 6.04
C ASN A 482 10.05 -37.09 4.57
N LEU A 483 8.78 -36.88 4.23
CA LEU A 483 8.39 -36.42 2.91
C LEU A 483 8.94 -35.01 2.61
N PHE A 484 8.77 -34.06 3.51
CA PHE A 484 9.29 -32.70 3.29
C PHE A 484 10.82 -32.68 3.28
N ASP A 485 11.51 -33.49 4.10
CA ASP A 485 12.96 -33.67 3.99
C ASP A 485 13.39 -34.20 2.62
N ALA A 486 12.64 -35.16 2.09
CA ALA A 486 12.90 -35.72 0.77
C ALA A 486 12.58 -34.72 -0.34
N LEU A 487 11.50 -33.95 -0.23
CA LEU A 487 11.19 -32.84 -1.14
C LEU A 487 12.33 -31.84 -1.12
N TRP A 488 12.66 -31.22 0.02
CA TRP A 488 13.75 -30.25 0.16
C TRP A 488 15.05 -30.70 -0.53
N CYS A 489 15.43 -31.96 -0.36
CA CYS A 489 16.65 -32.54 -0.95
C CYS A 489 16.49 -33.05 -2.40
N ARG A 490 15.36 -32.79 -3.08
CA ARG A 490 15.05 -33.27 -4.44
C ARG A 490 15.12 -34.80 -4.60
N ARG A 491 14.71 -35.51 -3.55
CA ARG A 491 14.69 -36.99 -3.45
C ARG A 491 13.29 -37.59 -3.53
N ALA A 492 12.25 -36.76 -3.65
CA ALA A 492 10.87 -37.19 -3.78
C ALA A 492 10.22 -36.53 -5.00
N ASP A 493 9.51 -37.32 -5.79
CA ASP A 493 8.65 -36.86 -6.88
C ASP A 493 7.20 -37.08 -6.43
N VAL A 494 6.53 -36.00 -6.02
CA VAL A 494 5.17 -36.03 -5.49
C VAL A 494 4.29 -35.09 -6.29
N PRO A 495 3.11 -35.54 -6.75
CA PRO A 495 2.19 -34.67 -7.47
C PRO A 495 1.89 -33.39 -6.68
N PRO A 496 1.91 -32.20 -7.32
CA PRO A 496 1.68 -30.92 -6.64
C PRO A 496 0.42 -30.90 -5.77
N ASP A 497 -0.67 -31.53 -6.22
CA ASP A 497 -1.92 -31.60 -5.44
C ASP A 497 -1.80 -32.38 -4.14
N ALA A 498 -0.92 -33.39 -4.09
CA ALA A 498 -0.65 -34.13 -2.86
C ALA A 498 0.20 -33.33 -1.86
N VAL A 499 1.05 -32.42 -2.35
CA VAL A 499 1.75 -31.43 -1.52
C VAL A 499 0.77 -30.38 -1.01
N ARG A 500 -0.09 -29.83 -1.88
CA ARG A 500 -1.13 -28.86 -1.53
C ARG A 500 -2.08 -29.36 -0.44
N ARG A 501 -2.53 -30.62 -0.52
CA ARG A 501 -3.37 -31.22 0.54
C ARG A 501 -2.68 -31.25 1.91
N ARG A 502 -1.37 -31.53 1.95
CA ARG A 502 -0.59 -31.52 3.19
C ARG A 502 -0.37 -30.10 3.72
N PHE A 503 -0.09 -29.14 2.84
CA PHE A 503 -0.03 -27.73 3.23
C PHE A 503 -1.32 -27.26 3.89
N ARG A 504 -2.49 -27.66 3.35
CA ARG A 504 -3.80 -27.39 3.97
C ARG A 504 -3.92 -28.06 5.34
N ALA A 505 -3.61 -29.36 5.44
CA ALA A 505 -3.70 -30.10 6.71
C ALA A 505 -2.80 -29.52 7.81
N LEU A 506 -1.64 -28.97 7.46
CA LEU A 506 -0.67 -28.36 8.38
C LEU A 506 -0.89 -26.85 8.60
N GLY A 507 -1.90 -26.25 7.97
CA GLY A 507 -2.17 -24.80 8.05
C GLY A 507 -1.01 -23.92 7.56
N VAL A 508 -0.24 -24.40 6.58
CA VAL A 508 0.98 -23.74 6.06
C VAL A 508 0.66 -22.39 5.45
N GLU A 509 -0.37 -22.35 4.61
CA GLU A 509 -0.78 -21.12 3.93
C GLU A 509 -1.28 -20.06 4.93
N THR A 510 -2.04 -20.47 5.94
CA THR A 510 -2.50 -19.56 7.01
C THR A 510 -1.32 -18.91 7.72
N GLU A 511 -0.26 -19.68 7.99
CA GLU A 511 0.94 -19.15 8.61
C GLU A 511 1.74 -18.24 7.69
N ALA A 512 1.89 -18.60 6.41
CA ALA A 512 2.56 -17.75 5.43
C ALA A 512 1.83 -16.40 5.29
N ARG A 513 0.49 -16.40 5.21
CA ARG A 513 -0.33 -15.17 5.18
C ARG A 513 -0.19 -14.36 6.47
N ARG A 514 -0.09 -15.02 7.63
CA ARG A 514 0.16 -14.36 8.93
C ARG A 514 1.51 -13.65 8.92
N LEU A 515 2.59 -14.33 8.53
CA LEU A 515 3.93 -13.75 8.41
C LEU A 515 3.97 -12.59 7.41
N MET A 516 3.33 -12.75 6.25
CA MET A 516 3.20 -11.68 5.25
C MET A 516 2.54 -10.43 5.85
N ALA A 517 1.42 -10.60 6.57
CA ALA A 517 0.72 -9.49 7.22
C ALA A 517 1.57 -8.83 8.33
N GLU A 518 2.41 -9.58 9.04
CA GLU A 518 3.33 -9.03 10.04
C GLU A 518 4.38 -8.11 9.39
N TYR A 519 4.99 -8.54 8.29
CA TYR A 519 5.97 -7.76 7.54
C TYR A 519 5.34 -6.58 6.79
N ASP A 520 4.13 -6.74 6.27
CA ASP A 520 3.31 -5.63 5.74
C ASP A 520 3.10 -4.53 6.80
N GLN A 521 2.65 -4.91 8.00
CA GLN A 521 2.51 -3.98 9.13
C GLN A 521 3.86 -3.42 9.61
N GLN A 522 4.94 -4.19 9.54
CA GLN A 522 6.28 -3.72 9.88
C GLN A 522 6.75 -2.65 8.88
N ALA A 523 6.50 -2.83 7.58
CA ALA A 523 6.77 -1.82 6.57
C ALA A 523 5.97 -0.54 6.84
N VAL A 524 4.70 -0.64 7.21
CA VAL A 524 3.89 0.53 7.57
C VAL A 524 4.42 1.22 8.85
N ARG A 525 4.80 0.44 9.87
CA ARG A 525 5.32 0.96 11.15
C ARG A 525 6.68 1.64 11.01
N SER A 526 7.55 1.16 10.13
CA SER A 526 8.85 1.80 9.93
C SER A 526 8.74 3.24 9.40
N LEU A 527 7.59 3.62 8.83
CA LEU A 527 7.30 4.97 8.34
C LEU A 527 6.89 5.96 9.44
N GLU A 528 6.65 5.51 10.68
CA GLU A 528 6.26 6.37 11.81
C GLU A 528 7.18 7.59 12.01
N PRO A 529 8.53 7.46 11.92
CA PRO A 529 9.44 8.59 12.11
C PRO A 529 9.45 9.62 10.97
N LEU A 530 8.80 9.36 9.84
CA LEU A 530 8.79 10.32 8.72
C LEU A 530 8.04 11.59 9.09
N THR A 531 8.72 12.72 8.93
CA THR A 531 8.15 14.05 9.15
C THR A 531 7.40 14.60 7.94
N ARG A 532 7.58 14.00 6.75
CA ARG A 532 6.90 14.39 5.51
C ARG A 532 5.68 13.51 5.25
N ALA A 533 4.50 14.09 5.43
CA ALA A 533 3.23 13.41 5.18
C ALA A 533 3.09 12.89 3.74
N ASP A 534 3.62 13.61 2.74
CA ASP A 534 3.53 13.20 1.33
C ASP A 534 4.32 11.91 1.05
N LEU A 535 5.52 11.78 1.63
CA LEU A 535 6.34 10.57 1.54
C LEU A 535 5.71 9.43 2.34
N LYS A 536 5.30 9.70 3.60
CA LYS A 536 4.63 8.70 4.46
C LYS A 536 3.38 8.13 3.80
N GLY A 537 2.53 9.01 3.25
CA GLY A 537 1.31 8.63 2.56
C GLY A 537 1.56 7.89 1.25
N LEU A 538 2.54 8.33 0.46
CA LEU A 538 2.96 7.63 -0.77
C LEU A 538 3.41 6.19 -0.48
N LEU A 539 4.31 6.00 0.48
CA LEU A 539 4.86 4.68 0.80
C LEU A 539 3.79 3.74 1.34
N ARG A 540 2.86 4.22 2.18
CA ARG A 540 1.70 3.40 2.61
C ARG A 540 0.81 2.98 1.43
N ARG A 541 0.54 3.87 0.47
CA ARG A 541 -0.24 3.51 -0.74
C ARG A 541 0.45 2.46 -1.60
N ILE A 542 1.78 2.49 -1.68
CA ILE A 542 2.56 1.48 -2.41
C ILE A 542 2.39 0.11 -1.76
N VAL A 543 2.60 0.02 -0.45
CA VAL A 543 2.40 -1.21 0.33
C VAL A 543 1.00 -1.77 0.09
N PHE A 544 -0.01 -0.94 0.30
CA PHE A 544 -1.41 -1.30 0.10
C PHE A 544 -1.65 -1.86 -1.31
N ARG A 545 -1.22 -1.15 -2.36
CA ARG A 545 -1.45 -1.53 -3.76
C ARG A 545 -0.69 -2.79 -4.19
N ILE A 546 0.46 -3.09 -3.57
CA ILE A 546 1.21 -4.32 -3.84
C ILE A 546 0.45 -5.54 -3.33
N PHE A 547 -0.11 -5.49 -2.13
CA PHE A 547 -0.70 -6.66 -1.46
C PHE A 547 -2.22 -6.84 -1.69
N GLN A 548 -2.93 -5.82 -2.17
CA GLN A 548 -4.38 -5.87 -2.44
C GLN A 548 -4.82 -6.94 -3.47
N ASN A 549 -3.91 -7.43 -4.32
CA ASN A 549 -4.24 -8.33 -5.43
C ASN A 549 -3.94 -9.81 -5.16
N LEU A 550 -3.68 -10.20 -3.90
CA LEU A 550 -3.42 -11.61 -3.60
C LEU A 550 -4.71 -12.43 -3.66
N PRO A 551 -4.70 -13.63 -4.24
CA PRO A 551 -5.83 -14.53 -4.21
C PRO A 551 -6.30 -14.71 -2.76
N GLN A 552 -7.56 -14.39 -2.49
CA GLN A 552 -8.21 -14.76 -1.24
C GLN A 552 -8.39 -16.28 -1.31
N GLY A 553 -7.66 -17.03 -0.49
CA GLY A 553 -7.86 -18.48 -0.41
C GLY A 553 -9.32 -18.72 -0.09
N THR A 554 -10.02 -19.51 -0.91
CA THR A 554 -11.43 -19.84 -0.69
C THR A 554 -11.54 -20.57 0.66
N PRO A 555 -12.24 -20.00 1.66
CA PRO A 555 -12.77 -20.81 2.75
C PRO A 555 -13.96 -21.56 2.16
N ASP A 556 -13.93 -22.88 2.27
CA ASP A 556 -15.01 -23.79 1.89
C ASP A 556 -15.31 -23.92 0.39
N GLY A 557 -14.90 -25.07 -0.14
CA GLY A 557 -15.40 -25.64 -1.37
C GLY A 557 -15.31 -27.16 -1.26
N ASP A 558 -16.28 -27.75 -0.56
CA ASP A 558 -16.60 -29.18 -0.73
C ASP A 558 -17.02 -29.39 -2.19
N ALA A 559 -16.16 -30.06 -2.96
CA ALA A 559 -16.49 -30.87 -4.12
C ALA A 559 -15.37 -31.87 -4.40
#